data_AF-A0AA35L9M1-F1
#
_entry.id   AF-A0AA35L9M1-F1
#
_cell.length_a   1.000
_cell.length_b   1.000
_cell.length_c   1.000
_cell.angle_alpha   90.00
_cell.angle_beta   90.00
_cell.angle_gamma   90.00
#
_symmetry.space_group_name_H-M   'P 1'
#
loop_
_entity.id
_entity.type
_entity.pdbx_description
1 polymer ?
#
loop_
_entity_poly.entity_id
_entity_poly.type
_entity_poly.pdbx_seq_one_letter_code
_entity_poly.pdbx_strand_id
1 'polypeptide(L)'
;MSKEMKELQKGWHSVMETVHSNPHVVAFMNSRVGQYLDDHPFVALSMLVFIAASAIPVAFFLVFVVATTVIACIGVIVMEGILFCFVFMLYAGGIPPRDWLWLSVRPHALHAESVFQSSGRAENVPV
;
A
#
# COMPACT_ATOMS: atom_id res chain seq x y z
N MET A 1 23.86 24.12 33.21
CA MET A 1 22.51 23.61 32.86
C MET A 1 21.42 24.71 32.88
N SER A 2 21.74 26.01 32.80
CA SER A 2 20.75 27.11 32.95
C SER A 2 20.49 27.95 31.69
N LYS A 3 21.37 27.88 30.67
CA LYS A 3 21.23 28.68 29.45
C LYS A 3 20.21 28.07 28.48
N GLU A 4 20.27 26.75 28.29
CA GLU A 4 19.35 26.03 27.40
C GLU A 4 17.90 26.08 27.89
N MET A 5 17.68 26.00 29.21
CA MET A 5 16.34 26.16 29.81
C MET A 5 15.76 27.55 29.58
N LYS A 6 16.60 28.61 29.62
CA LYS A 6 16.17 29.98 29.35
C LYS A 6 15.84 30.20 27.87
N GLU A 7 16.63 29.64 26.96
CA GLU A 7 16.36 29.70 25.52
C GLU A 7 15.08 28.96 25.16
N LEU A 8 14.86 27.78 25.74
CA LEU A 8 13.59 27.06 25.60
C LEU A 8 12.43 27.89 26.14
N GLN A 9 12.55 28.47 27.34
CA GLN A 9 11.49 29.29 27.93
C GLN A 9 11.16 30.52 27.06
N LYS A 10 12.16 31.10 26.39
CA LYS A 10 11.99 32.23 25.46
C LYS A 10 11.30 31.78 24.17
N GLY A 11 11.65 30.61 23.66
CA GLY A 11 10.95 29.96 22.54
C GLY A 11 9.50 29.64 22.87
N TRP A 12 9.24 29.10 24.07
CA TRP A 12 7.89 28.82 24.58
C TRP A 12 7.05 30.10 24.72
N HIS A 13 7.63 31.18 25.24
CA HIS A 13 6.93 32.46 25.35
C HIS A 13 6.55 33.02 23.96
N SER A 14 7.48 32.95 23.01
CA SER A 14 7.25 33.39 21.62
C SER A 14 6.17 32.56 20.91
N VAL A 15 6.16 31.24 21.13
CA VAL A 15 5.11 30.35 20.61
C VAL A 15 3.77 30.65 21.29
N MET A 16 3.74 30.89 22.60
CA MET A 16 2.52 31.26 23.34
C MET A 16 1.93 32.58 22.83
N GLU A 17 2.76 33.60 22.58
CA GLU A 17 2.33 34.88 22.00
C GLU A 17 1.83 34.70 20.56
N THR A 18 2.45 33.82 19.78
CA THR A 18 2.01 33.49 18.42
C THR A 18 0.65 32.77 18.42
N VAL A 19 0.41 31.86 19.37
CA VAL A 19 -0.89 31.17 19.53
C VAL A 19 -1.97 32.12 20.03
N HIS A 20 -1.64 33.07 20.92
CA HIS A 20 -2.57 34.08 21.40
C HIS A 20 -2.95 35.12 20.33
N SER A 21 -2.03 35.41 19.41
CA SER A 21 -2.26 36.29 18.25
C SER A 21 -3.04 35.62 17.11
N ASN A 22 -3.29 34.30 17.18
CA ASN A 22 -4.06 33.61 16.15
C ASN A 22 -5.58 33.79 16.39
N PRO A 23 -6.31 34.53 15.54
CA PRO A 23 -7.73 34.80 15.71
C PRO A 23 -8.62 33.54 15.62
N HIS A 24 -8.07 32.42 15.14
CA HIS A 24 -8.77 31.14 15.05
C HIS A 24 -9.08 30.50 16.41
N VAL A 25 -8.23 30.72 17.42
CA VAL A 25 -8.42 30.15 18.77
C VAL A 25 -9.44 30.97 19.56
N VAL A 26 -9.43 32.30 19.36
CA VAL A 26 -10.42 33.24 19.91
C VAL A 26 -11.80 33.04 19.27
N ALA A 27 -11.85 32.73 17.97
CA ALA A 27 -13.09 32.39 17.28
C ALA A 27 -13.65 31.02 17.71
N PHE A 28 -12.80 30.07 18.11
CA PHE A 28 -13.24 28.78 18.64
C PHE A 28 -13.85 28.92 20.05
N MET A 29 -13.25 29.76 20.91
CA MET A 29 -13.81 30.14 22.22
C MET A 29 -15.09 30.98 22.11
N ASN A 30 -15.24 31.79 21.06
CA ASN A 30 -16.49 32.50 20.73
C ASN A 30 -17.52 31.64 19.98
N SER A 31 -17.21 30.39 19.67
CA SER A 31 -18.15 29.52 18.96
C SER A 31 -19.25 29.03 19.91
N ARG A 32 -20.35 28.54 19.34
CA ARG A 32 -21.51 27.96 20.05
C ARG A 32 -21.11 26.96 21.14
N VAL A 33 -19.98 26.25 20.97
CA VAL A 33 -19.44 25.29 21.95
C VAL A 33 -18.88 26.00 23.19
N GLY A 34 -18.20 27.14 23.04
CA GLY A 34 -17.69 27.95 24.14
C GLY A 34 -18.80 28.67 24.93
N GLN A 35 -19.83 29.17 24.23
CA GLN A 35 -21.01 29.77 24.87
C GLN A 35 -21.92 28.72 25.56
N TYR A 36 -22.04 27.50 25.02
CA TYR A 36 -22.74 26.39 25.71
C TYR A 36 -22.00 25.92 26.97
N LEU A 37 -20.67 26.05 26.98
CA LEU A 37 -19.85 25.71 28.14
C LEU A 37 -19.98 26.72 29.28
N ASP A 38 -20.19 27.99 28.95
CA ASP A 38 -20.30 29.11 29.90
C ASP A 38 -21.71 29.21 30.52
N ASP A 39 -22.76 29.01 29.72
CA ASP A 39 -24.16 29.16 30.16
C ASP A 39 -24.67 27.98 31.02
N HIS A 40 -24.12 26.77 30.85
CA HIS A 40 -24.47 25.58 31.63
C HIS A 40 -23.24 24.75 32.04
N PRO A 41 -22.65 25.01 33.23
CA PRO A 41 -21.40 24.36 33.68
C PRO A 41 -21.51 22.84 33.86
N PHE A 42 -22.72 22.28 33.95
CA PHE A 42 -22.92 20.83 34.08
C PHE A 42 -22.86 20.10 32.73
N VAL A 43 -23.43 20.69 31.68
CA VAL A 43 -23.44 20.13 30.31
C VAL A 43 -22.04 20.23 29.71
N ALA A 44 -21.38 21.37 29.94
CA ALA A 44 -19.96 21.59 29.72
C ALA A 44 -19.10 20.43 30.22
N LEU A 45 -19.25 20.14 31.52
CA LEU A 45 -18.42 19.19 32.23
C LEU A 45 -18.73 17.75 31.82
N SER A 46 -19.99 17.39 31.58
CA SER A 46 -20.35 16.07 31.08
C SER A 46 -19.80 15.81 29.68
N MET A 47 -19.86 16.82 28.80
CA MET A 47 -19.36 16.70 27.43
C MET A 47 -17.83 16.63 27.42
N LEU A 48 -17.13 17.40 28.26
CA LEU A 48 -15.69 17.32 28.44
C LEU A 48 -15.25 15.95 28.97
N VAL A 49 -15.92 15.44 30.01
CA VAL A 49 -15.63 14.11 30.57
C VAL A 49 -15.92 13.01 29.55
N PHE A 50 -16.99 13.14 28.76
CA PHE A 50 -17.30 12.18 27.71
C PHE A 50 -16.24 12.16 26.61
N ILE A 51 -15.77 13.32 26.15
CA ILE A 51 -14.67 13.41 25.18
C ILE A 51 -13.38 12.86 25.77
N ALA A 52 -13.05 13.20 27.02
CA ALA A 52 -11.88 12.68 27.71
C ALA A 52 -11.95 11.15 27.90
N ALA A 53 -13.12 10.63 28.27
CA ALA A 53 -13.36 9.21 28.47
C ALA A 53 -13.42 8.43 27.15
N SER A 54 -13.91 9.04 26.06
CA SER A 54 -13.96 8.42 24.73
C SER A 54 -12.67 8.57 23.95
N ALA A 55 -11.84 9.58 24.25
CA ALA A 55 -10.59 9.83 23.53
C ALA A 55 -9.64 8.63 23.60
N ILE A 56 -9.57 7.96 24.75
CA ILE A 56 -8.72 6.78 24.95
C ILE A 56 -9.13 5.62 24.02
N PRO A 57 -10.39 5.12 24.06
CA PRO A 57 -10.80 4.02 23.17
C PRO A 57 -10.78 4.43 21.70
N VAL A 58 -11.11 5.67 21.35
CA VAL A 58 -11.10 6.16 19.96
C VAL A 58 -9.67 6.26 19.41
N ALA A 59 -8.73 6.82 20.18
CA ALA A 59 -7.33 6.92 19.77
C ALA A 59 -6.73 5.53 19.59
N PHE A 60 -7.00 4.61 20.52
CA PHE A 60 -6.53 3.23 20.42
C PHE A 60 -7.08 2.53 19.17
N PHE A 61 -8.37 2.70 18.88
CA PHE A 61 -9.00 2.14 17.70
C PHE A 61 -8.41 2.71 16.40
N LEU A 62 -8.19 4.02 16.33
CA LEU A 62 -7.57 4.66 15.17
C LEU A 62 -6.15 4.14 14.92
N VAL A 63 -5.33 4.04 15.97
CA VAL A 63 -3.98 3.48 15.86
C VAL A 63 -4.03 2.03 15.38
N PHE A 64 -4.93 1.23 15.94
CA PHE A 64 -5.11 -0.17 15.54
C PHE A 64 -5.51 -0.29 14.06
N VAL A 65 -6.54 0.44 13.62
CA VAL A 65 -7.01 0.40 12.23
C VAL A 65 -5.91 0.84 11.27
N VAL A 66 -5.19 1.92 11.57
CA VAL A 66 -4.08 2.37 10.74
C VAL A 66 -2.97 1.32 10.70
N ALA A 67 -2.58 0.77 11.85
CA ALA A 67 -1.56 -0.28 11.91
C ALA A 67 -1.97 -1.53 11.12
N THR A 68 -3.20 -2.02 11.30
CA THR A 68 -3.73 -3.17 10.56
C THR A 68 -3.79 -2.88 9.07
N THR A 69 -4.19 -1.66 8.66
CA THR A 69 -4.20 -1.26 7.24
C THR A 69 -2.80 -1.27 6.66
N VAL A 70 -1.80 -0.71 7.36
CA VAL A 70 -0.40 -0.72 6.92
C VAL A 70 0.13 -2.14 6.79
N ILE A 71 -0.11 -2.99 7.80
CA ILE A 71 0.30 -4.40 7.78
C ILE A 71 -0.38 -5.13 6.62
N ALA A 72 -1.68 -4.91 6.40
CA ALA A 72 -2.43 -5.51 5.30
C ALA A 72 -1.90 -5.07 3.94
N CYS A 73 -1.62 -3.77 3.75
CA CYS A 73 -1.02 -3.24 2.53
C CYS A 73 0.34 -3.89 2.26
N ILE A 74 1.21 -3.99 3.26
CA ILE A 74 2.50 -4.68 3.12
C ILE A 74 2.28 -6.15 2.75
N GLY A 75 1.34 -6.82 3.43
CA GLY A 75 0.98 -8.21 3.14
C GLY A 75 0.51 -8.42 1.71
N VAL A 76 -0.36 -7.55 1.17
CA VAL A 76 -0.82 -7.60 -0.22
C VAL A 76 0.33 -7.40 -1.20
N ILE A 77 1.21 -6.42 -0.95
CA ILE A 77 2.37 -6.16 -1.82
C ILE A 77 3.30 -7.38 -1.86
N VAL A 78 3.55 -8.01 -0.70
CA VAL A 78 4.37 -9.22 -0.62
C VAL A 78 3.69 -10.39 -1.32
N MET A 79 2.39 -10.61 -1.12
CA MET A 79 1.65 -11.70 -1.75
C MET A 79 1.56 -11.56 -3.27
N GLU A 80 1.27 -10.35 -3.77
CA GLU A 80 1.32 -10.03 -5.21
C GLU A 80 2.73 -10.28 -5.76
N GLY A 81 3.78 -9.79 -5.09
CA GLY A 81 5.16 -10.02 -5.51
C GLY A 81 5.54 -11.50 -5.59
N ILE A 82 5.13 -12.30 -4.61
CA ILE A 82 5.34 -13.75 -4.62
C ILE A 82 4.55 -14.40 -5.78
N LEU A 83 3.31 -13.99 -6.01
CA LEU A 83 2.48 -14.50 -7.10
C LEU A 83 3.11 -14.19 -8.46
N PHE A 84 3.59 -12.96 -8.67
CA PHE A 84 4.30 -12.57 -9.89
C PHE A 84 5.58 -13.38 -10.08
N CYS A 85 6.39 -13.57 -9.02
CA CYS A 85 7.59 -14.41 -9.09
C CYS A 85 7.26 -15.86 -9.41
N PHE A 86 6.23 -16.43 -8.78
CA PHE A 86 5.81 -17.82 -9.00
C PHE A 86 5.28 -18.01 -10.42
N VAL A 87 4.41 -17.13 -10.88
CA VAL A 87 3.88 -17.14 -12.25
C VAL A 87 5.01 -16.96 -13.25
N PHE A 88 5.92 -16.01 -13.03
CA PHE A 88 7.08 -15.80 -13.89
C PHE A 88 7.97 -17.04 -13.94
N MET A 89 8.26 -17.68 -12.80
CA MET A 89 9.06 -18.91 -12.74
C MET A 89 8.36 -20.08 -13.45
N LEU A 90 7.03 -20.17 -13.35
CA LEU A 90 6.23 -21.16 -14.07
C LEU A 90 6.24 -20.91 -15.59
N TYR A 91 6.14 -19.65 -16.01
CA TYR A 91 6.14 -19.23 -17.42
C TYR A 91 7.54 -19.25 -18.06
N ALA A 92 8.60 -18.99 -17.28
CA ALA A 92 9.98 -19.00 -17.73
C ALA A 92 10.60 -20.41 -17.65
N GLY A 93 10.15 -21.24 -16.70
CA GLY A 93 10.57 -22.63 -16.53
C GLY A 93 9.78 -23.64 -17.38
N GLY A 94 8.65 -23.24 -17.96
CA GLY A 94 7.85 -24.04 -18.89
C GLY A 94 7.75 -23.36 -20.26
N ILE A 95 8.41 -23.95 -21.26
CA ILE A 95 8.37 -23.68 -22.72
C ILE A 95 7.54 -22.44 -23.12
N PRO A 96 8.19 -21.35 -23.60
CA PRO A 96 7.48 -20.14 -23.94
C PRO A 96 6.53 -20.35 -25.16
N PRO A 97 5.38 -19.66 -25.21
CA PRO A 97 4.35 -19.81 -26.26
C PRO A 97 4.82 -19.55 -27.70
N ARG A 98 6.01 -18.98 -27.87
CA ARG A 98 6.67 -18.76 -29.17
C ARG A 98 7.16 -20.06 -29.84
N ASP A 99 7.27 -21.15 -29.08
CA ASP A 99 7.73 -22.45 -29.58
C ASP A 99 6.57 -23.33 -30.11
N TRP A 100 5.33 -23.00 -29.73
CA TRP A 100 4.11 -23.67 -30.21
C TRP A 100 3.80 -23.38 -31.68
N LEU A 101 4.21 -22.19 -32.16
CA LEU A 101 4.06 -21.82 -33.56
C LEU A 101 5.00 -22.64 -34.47
N TRP A 102 6.21 -22.94 -34.00
CA TRP A 102 7.18 -23.78 -34.72
C TRP A 102 6.80 -25.27 -34.68
N LEU A 103 6.19 -25.75 -33.59
CA LEU A 103 5.71 -27.13 -33.46
C LEU A 103 4.44 -27.42 -34.27
N SER A 104 3.59 -26.44 -34.56
CA SER A 104 2.43 -26.62 -35.46
C SER A 104 2.81 -26.69 -36.95
N VAL A 105 3.95 -26.11 -37.36
CA VAL A 105 4.41 -26.11 -38.77
C VAL A 105 5.32 -27.30 -39.11
N ARG A 106 5.94 -27.93 -38.10
CA ARG A 106 6.85 -29.09 -38.28
C ARG A 106 6.26 -30.48 -38.51
N PRO A 107 4.96 -30.82 -38.30
CA PRO A 107 4.53 -32.20 -38.42
C PRO A 107 4.37 -32.66 -39.89
N HIS A 108 4.32 -31.75 -40.86
CA HIS A 108 4.17 -32.11 -42.28
C HIS A 108 5.49 -32.30 -43.04
N ALA A 109 6.63 -31.82 -42.51
CA ALA A 109 7.92 -31.91 -43.22
C ALA A 109 8.57 -33.30 -43.12
N LEU A 110 8.39 -34.03 -42.01
CA LEU A 110 9.04 -35.35 -41.85
C LEU A 110 8.41 -36.46 -42.70
N HIS A 111 7.20 -36.26 -43.22
CA HIS A 111 6.57 -37.27 -44.09
C HIS A 111 7.04 -37.19 -45.54
N ALA A 112 7.62 -36.06 -45.97
CA ALA A 112 8.13 -35.87 -47.33
C ALA A 112 9.56 -36.38 -47.51
N GLU A 113 10.41 -36.28 -46.47
CA GLU A 113 11.80 -36.79 -46.54
C GLU A 113 11.86 -38.32 -46.62
N SER A 114 10.96 -39.05 -45.95
CA SER A 114 10.94 -40.52 -46.02
C SER A 114 10.49 -41.04 -47.39
N VAL A 115 9.63 -40.32 -48.10
CA VAL A 115 9.19 -40.67 -49.47
C VAL A 115 10.29 -40.37 -50.49
N PHE A 116 10.99 -39.24 -50.35
CA PHE A 116 12.08 -38.89 -51.27
C PHE A 116 13.30 -39.81 -51.13
N GLN A 117 13.63 -40.22 -49.90
CA GLN A 117 14.77 -41.11 -49.67
C GLN A 117 14.52 -42.55 -50.14
N SER A 118 13.25 -43.00 -50.15
CA SER A 118 12.85 -44.28 -50.76
C SER A 118 12.89 -44.24 -52.29
N SER A 119 12.45 -43.13 -52.90
CA SER A 119 12.43 -42.96 -54.36
C SER A 119 13.83 -42.85 -54.99
N GLY A 120 14.81 -42.27 -54.29
CA GLY A 120 16.19 -42.15 -54.79
C GLY A 120 17.04 -43.44 -54.74
N ARG A 121 16.54 -44.50 -54.08
CA ARG A 121 17.26 -45.79 -53.96
C ARG A 121 16.88 -46.79 -55.06
N ALA A 122 15.77 -46.57 -55.76
CA ALA A 122 15.27 -47.48 -56.79
C ALA A 122 15.92 -47.30 -58.17
N GLU A 123 16.66 -46.22 -58.41
CA GLU A 123 17.21 -45.88 -59.75
C GLU A 123 18.69 -46.29 -59.94
N ASN A 124 19.31 -46.96 -58.97
CA ASN A 124 20.74 -47.31 -59.02
C ASN A 124 20.99 -48.83 -59.00
N VAL A 125 20.23 -49.60 -59.77
CA VAL A 125 20.53 -51.01 -60.07
C VAL A 125 21.10 -51.08 -61.50
N PRO A 126 22.41 -51.26 -61.69
CA PRO A 126 22.97 -51.47 -63.03
C PRO A 126 22.56 -52.84 -63.56
N VAL A 127 22.06 -52.86 -64.80
CA VAL A 127 21.75 -54.05 -65.61
C VAL A 127 23.04 -54.62 -66.20
#